data_AF-A0A0C9ZZQ8-F1
#
_entry.id   AF-A0A0C9ZZQ8-F1
#
_cell.length_a   1.000
_cell.length_b   1.000
_cell.length_c   1.000
_cell.angle_alpha   90.00
_cell.angle_beta   90.00
_cell.angle_gamma   90.00
#
_symmetry.space_group_name_H-M   'P 1'
#
loop_
_entity.id
_entity.type
_entity.pdbx_description
1 polymer ?
#
loop_
_entity_poly.entity_id
_entity_poly.type
_entity_poly.pdbx_seq_one_letter_code
_entity_poly.pdbx_strand_id
1 'polypeptide(L)'
;MPFRYDAGPCVVMADSLPGPWICDYLIEIAERHGGQLCNLPFCNKKKKVQLTEFLTFHENSYVWAWISDKAHRIAVRISREGVEDYKAKATHLSPISP
;
A
#
# COMPACT_ATOMS: atom_id res chain seq x y z
N MET A 1 -25.65 18.74 35.81
CA MET A 1 -24.20 18.77 35.50
C MET A 1 -23.49 17.82 36.44
N PRO A 2 -22.42 17.09 36.05
CA PRO A 2 -21.68 17.14 34.80
C PRO A 2 -21.78 15.85 33.95
N PHE A 3 -21.62 16.04 32.64
CA PHE A 3 -21.43 14.99 31.64
C PHE A 3 -20.02 14.40 31.77
N ARG A 4 -19.91 13.08 31.93
CA ARG A 4 -18.67 12.35 31.67
C ARG A 4 -18.61 12.04 30.18
N TYR A 5 -17.84 12.82 29.44
CA TYR A 5 -17.35 12.39 28.13
C TYR A 5 -16.08 11.56 28.39
N ASP A 6 -16.22 10.24 28.37
CA ASP A 6 -15.09 9.33 28.15
C ASP A 6 -14.62 9.54 26.71
N ALA A 7 -13.74 10.52 26.52
CA ALA A 7 -12.90 10.60 25.33
C ALA A 7 -11.86 9.48 25.41
N GLY A 8 -12.30 8.25 25.15
CA GLY A 8 -11.40 7.18 24.79
C GLY A 8 -10.61 7.64 23.56
N PRO A 9 -9.28 7.50 23.54
CA PRO A 9 -8.53 7.84 22.35
C PRO A 9 -8.98 6.87 21.25
N CYS A 10 -9.71 7.39 20.25
CA CYS A 10 -9.92 6.71 18.98
C CYS A 10 -8.58 6.64 18.25
N VAL A 11 -7.67 5.82 18.76
CA VAL A 11 -6.51 5.37 18.00
C VAL A 11 -7.07 4.40 16.99
N VAL A 12 -7.31 4.88 15.78
CA VAL A 12 -7.30 4.01 14.61
C VAL A 12 -5.88 3.45 14.51
N MET A 13 -5.60 2.38 15.26
CA MET A 13 -4.41 1.58 15.03
C MET A 13 -4.62 1.00 13.63
N ALA A 14 -4.02 1.66 12.64
CA ALA A 14 -3.81 1.07 11.33
C ALA A 14 -3.18 -0.28 11.61
N ASP A 15 -3.96 -1.37 11.38
CA ASP A 15 -3.57 -2.75 11.62
C ASP A 15 -2.08 -2.88 11.38
N SER A 16 -1.32 -3.06 12.46
CA SER A 16 0.13 -3.01 12.43
C SER A 16 0.61 -3.79 11.23
N LEU A 17 1.23 -3.11 10.24
CA LEU A 17 1.70 -3.77 9.02
C LEU A 17 2.39 -5.07 9.41
N PRO A 18 2.00 -6.22 8.82
CA PRO A 18 2.66 -7.48 9.09
C PRO A 18 4.17 -7.30 8.86
N GLY A 19 4.99 -8.06 9.59
CA GLY A 19 6.44 -7.89 9.63
C GLY A 19 7.09 -7.70 8.25
N PRO A 20 8.31 -7.12 8.21
CA PRO A 20 8.98 -6.82 6.96
C PRO A 20 9.07 -8.07 6.09
N TRP A 21 8.65 -7.96 4.83
CA TRP A 21 8.49 -9.09 3.91
C TRP A 21 9.14 -8.85 2.56
N ILE A 22 9.47 -7.61 2.21
CA ILE A 22 9.95 -7.25 0.87
C ILE A 22 11.23 -8.00 0.53
N CYS A 23 12.20 -8.02 1.45
CA CYS A 23 13.47 -8.72 1.25
C CYS A 23 13.28 -10.23 1.07
N ASP A 24 12.57 -10.89 2.00
CA ASP A 24 12.31 -12.33 1.92
C ASP A 24 11.61 -12.71 0.61
N TYR A 25 10.66 -11.87 0.18
CA TYR A 25 9.96 -12.06 -1.08
C TYR A 25 10.88 -11.95 -2.30
N LEU A 26 11.78 -10.97 -2.33
CA LEU A 26 12.72 -10.79 -3.42
C LEU A 26 13.75 -11.93 -3.47
N ILE A 27 14.22 -12.39 -2.31
CA ILE A 27 15.12 -13.54 -2.20
C ILE A 27 14.42 -14.81 -2.71
N GLU A 28 13.22 -15.12 -2.21
CA GLU A 28 12.44 -16.30 -2.63
C GLU A 28 12.22 -16.30 -4.16
N ILE A 29 11.94 -15.13 -4.71
CA ILE A 29 11.76 -14.94 -6.15
C ILE A 29 13.05 -15.18 -6.92
N ALA A 30 14.16 -14.60 -6.46
CA ALA A 30 15.45 -14.74 -7.12
C ALA A 30 15.93 -16.19 -7.09
N GLU A 31 15.69 -16.91 -5.99
CA GLU A 31 15.97 -18.33 -5.84
C GLU A 31 15.09 -19.18 -6.76
N ARG A 32 13.78 -18.90 -6.83
CA ARG A 32 12.82 -19.74 -7.57
C ARG A 32 12.87 -19.54 -9.09
N HIS A 33 13.03 -18.30 -9.54
CA HIS A 33 12.87 -17.96 -10.97
C HIS A 33 14.18 -17.48 -11.62
N GLY A 34 15.27 -17.37 -10.86
CA GLY A 34 16.41 -16.57 -11.25
C GLY A 34 16.03 -15.08 -11.22
N GLY A 35 16.99 -14.16 -11.07
CA GLY A 35 16.73 -12.72 -10.89
C GLY A 35 15.93 -11.98 -11.99
N GLN A 36 15.30 -12.68 -12.94
CA GLN A 36 14.41 -12.14 -13.95
C GLN A 36 13.00 -11.91 -13.41
N LEU A 37 12.80 -10.74 -12.79
CA LEU A 37 11.50 -10.30 -12.27
C LEU A 37 10.41 -10.17 -13.36
N CYS A 38 10.80 -10.04 -14.63
CA CYS A 38 9.88 -9.87 -15.76
C CYS A 38 9.07 -11.13 -16.10
N ASN A 39 9.54 -12.31 -15.70
CA ASN A 39 8.91 -13.60 -16.04
C ASN A 39 8.10 -14.20 -14.87
N LEU A 40 7.86 -13.41 -13.83
CA LEU A 40 7.20 -13.93 -12.63
C LEU A 40 5.70 -14.14 -12.85
N PRO A 41 5.17 -15.31 -12.42
CA PRO A 41 3.73 -15.50 -12.41
C PRO A 41 3.08 -14.52 -11.43
N PHE A 42 1.89 -14.02 -11.80
CA PHE A 42 1.11 -13.10 -10.95
C PHE A 42 0.92 -13.69 -9.54
N CYS A 43 1.43 -12.99 -8.53
CA CYS A 43 1.27 -13.40 -7.13
C CYS A 43 -0.13 -13.04 -6.63
N ASN A 44 -0.97 -14.06 -6.38
CA ASN A 44 -2.32 -13.87 -5.83
C ASN A 44 -2.34 -13.58 -4.31
N LYS A 45 -1.17 -13.55 -3.66
CA LYS A 45 -1.04 -13.22 -2.24
C LYS A 45 -1.12 -11.70 -2.07
N LYS A 46 -2.19 -11.22 -1.45
CA LYS A 46 -2.33 -9.81 -1.06
C LYS A 46 -1.30 -9.48 0.02
N LYS A 47 -0.41 -8.54 -0.25
CA LYS A 47 0.58 -8.06 0.70
C LYS A 47 0.31 -6.59 1.02
N LYS A 48 0.37 -6.24 2.31
CA LYS A 48 0.15 -4.86 2.77
C LYS A 48 1.48 -4.13 2.85
N VAL A 49 1.50 -2.90 2.39
CA VAL A 49 2.64 -1.97 2.45
C VAL A 49 2.12 -0.57 2.72
N GLN A 50 3.00 0.28 3.26
CA GLN A 50 2.72 1.70 3.38
C GLN A 50 3.21 2.42 2.13
N LEU A 51 2.33 3.21 1.52
CA LEU A 51 2.76 4.15 0.49
C LEU A 51 3.38 5.36 1.20
N THR A 52 4.65 5.64 0.92
CA THR A 52 5.40 6.71 1.58
C THR A 52 5.46 7.98 0.75
N GLU A 53 5.58 7.86 -0.57
CA GLU A 53 5.81 9.00 -1.45
C GLU A 53 5.38 8.69 -2.89
N PHE A 54 4.83 9.67 -3.59
CA PHE A 54 4.53 9.57 -5.02
C PHE A 54 5.68 10.20 -5.82
N LEU A 55 6.26 9.42 -6.74
CA LEU A 55 7.37 9.87 -7.59
C LEU A 55 6.86 10.56 -8.85
N THR A 56 5.85 9.98 -9.50
CA THR A 56 5.26 10.54 -10.71
C THR A 56 3.76 10.41 -10.66
N PHE A 57 3.06 11.50 -10.93
CA PHE A 57 1.62 11.51 -11.11
C PHE A 57 1.31 12.15 -12.46
N HIS A 58 0.66 11.40 -13.34
CA HIS A 58 0.10 11.92 -14.58
C HIS A 58 -1.29 11.33 -14.76
N GLU A 59 -2.22 12.14 -15.25
CA GLU A 59 -3.57 11.68 -15.54
C GLU A 59 -3.54 10.51 -16.54
N ASN A 60 -4.32 9.47 -16.25
CA ASN A 60 -4.48 8.26 -17.06
C ASN A 60 -3.20 7.43 -17.30
N SER A 61 -2.14 7.64 -16.52
CA SER A 61 -0.86 6.94 -16.66
C SER A 61 -0.52 6.05 -15.47
N TYR A 62 0.55 5.27 -15.60
CA TYR A 62 1.14 4.54 -14.48
C TYR A 62 1.61 5.51 -13.40
N VAL A 63 1.33 5.17 -12.14
CA VAL A 63 1.80 5.96 -10.98
C VAL A 63 3.02 5.26 -10.40
N TRP A 64 4.12 5.99 -10.28
CA TRP A 64 5.29 5.52 -9.54
C TRP A 64 5.21 6.03 -8.11
N ALA A 65 5.46 5.15 -7.15
CA ALA A 65 5.46 5.48 -5.75
C ALA A 65 6.53 4.70 -5.00
N TRP A 66 7.05 5.29 -3.93
CA TRP A 66 7.80 4.57 -2.92
C TRP A 66 6.84 3.89 -1.96
N ILE A 67 7.07 2.61 -1.73
CA ILE A 67 6.40 1.84 -0.69
C ILE A 67 7.40 1.39 0.36
N SER A 68 6.91 1.15 1.57
CA SER A 68 7.69 0.60 2.67
C SER A 68 6.94 -0.50 3.41
N ASP A 69 7.69 -1.51 3.86
CA ASP A 69 7.23 -2.54 4.81
C ASP A 69 7.76 -2.30 6.24
N LYS A 70 8.10 -1.04 6.57
CA LYS A 70 8.78 -0.55 7.79
C LYS A 70 10.30 -0.75 7.82
N ALA A 71 10.84 -1.78 7.19
CA ALA A 71 12.29 -2.03 7.18
C ALA A 71 12.95 -1.64 5.86
N HIS A 72 12.25 -1.86 4.74
CA HIS A 72 12.76 -1.65 3.40
C HIS A 72 11.86 -0.68 2.65
N ARG A 73 12.46 0.06 1.71
CA ARG A 73 11.77 0.96 0.78
C ARG A 73 12.10 0.56 -0.65
N ILE A 74 11.07 0.37 -1.47
CA ILE A 74 11.23 0.07 -2.90
C ILE A 74 10.30 0.95 -3.73
N ALA A 75 10.73 1.26 -4.94
CA ALA A 75 9.89 1.94 -5.92
C ALA A 75 9.00 0.92 -6.60
N VAL A 76 7.70 1.21 -6.69
CA VAL A 76 6.72 0.37 -7.38
C VAL A 76 5.95 1.19 -8.40
N ARG A 77 5.54 0.48 -9.45
CA ARG A 77 4.66 1.00 -10.49
C ARG A 77 3.25 0.45 -10.27
N ILE A 78 2.32 1.35 -10.02
CA ILE A 78 0.89 1.04 -9.88
C ILE A 78 0.26 1.13 -11.28
N SER A 79 -0.51 0.10 -11.66
CA SER A 79 -1.23 0.07 -12.93
C SER A 79 -2.38 1.08 -12.95
N ARG A 80 -2.77 1.51 -14.16
CA ARG A 80 -3.93 2.41 -14.35
C ARG A 80 -5.19 1.84 -13.70
N GLU A 81 -5.44 0.55 -13.91
CA GLU A 81 -6.57 -0.19 -13.34
C GLU A 81 -6.57 -0.12 -11.81
N GLY A 82 -5.41 -0.31 -11.17
CA GLY A 82 -5.29 -0.22 -9.71
C GLY A 82 -5.59 1.18 -9.15
N VAL A 83 -5.22 2.23 -9.92
CA VAL A 83 -5.52 3.62 -9.56
C VAL A 83 -7.01 3.94 -9.77
N GLU A 84 -7.60 3.48 -10.87
CA GLU A 84 -9.03 3.64 -11.17
C GLU A 84 -9.90 2.92 -10.13
N ASP A 85 -9.54 1.69 -9.77
CA ASP A 85 -10.21 0.92 -8.71
C ASP A 85 -10.15 1.64 -7.36
N TYR A 86 -9.00 2.24 -7.02
CA TYR A 86 -8.87 3.04 -5.82
C TYR A 86 -9.76 4.27 -5.87
N LYS A 87 -9.79 5.01 -6.98
CA LYS A 87 -10.66 6.19 -7.15
C LYS A 87 -12.14 5.84 -7.03
N ALA A 88 -12.56 4.72 -7.63
CA ALA A 88 -13.94 4.24 -7.54
C ALA A 88 -14.33 3.93 -6.08
N LYS A 89 -13.43 3.32 -5.32
CA LYS A 89 -13.64 3.01 -3.88
C LYS A 89 -13.53 4.24 -2.99
N ALA A 90 -12.61 5.15 -3.28
CA ALA A 90 -12.39 6.38 -2.52
C ALA A 90 -13.57 7.35 -2.68
N THR A 91 -14.25 7.36 -3.82
CA THR A 91 -15.47 8.15 -4.04
C THR A 91 -16.61 7.75 -3.10
N HIS A 92 -16.62 6.51 -2.58
CA HIS A 92 -17.61 6.06 -1.58
C HIS A 92 -17.24 6.38 -0.14
N LEU A 93 -16.03 6.86 0.14
CA LEU A 93 -15.64 7.43 1.43
C LEU A 93 -15.95 8.92 1.37
N SER A 94 -17.17 9.29 1.74
CA SER A 94 -17.63 10.68 1.73
C SER A 94 -16.68 11.60 2.54
N PRO A 95 -16.55 12.87 2.11
CA PRO A 95 -15.78 13.85 2.85
C PRO A 95 -16.42 14.06 4.22
N ILE A 96 -15.62 13.93 5.26
CA ILE A 96 -15.96 14.45 6.59
C ILE A 96 -16.20 15.95 6.38
N SER A 97 -17.47 16.32 6.41
CA SER A 97 -17.91 17.71 6.30
C SER A 97 -17.43 18.49 7.54
N PRO A 98 -17.13 19.80 7.39
CA PRO A 98 -16.50 20.63 8.41
C PRO A 98 -17.34 20.80 9.69
#